data_AF-A0A1Y1M722-F1
#
_entry.id   AF-A0A1Y1M722-F1
#
_cell.length_a   1.000
_cell.length_b   1.000
_cell.length_c   1.000
_cell.angle_alpha   90.00
_cell.angle_beta   90.00
_cell.angle_gamma   90.00
#
_symmetry.space_group_name_H-M   'P 1'
#
loop_
_entity.id
_entity.type
_entity.pdbx_description
1 polymer ?
#
loop_
_entity_poly.entity_id
_entity_poly.type
_entity_poly.pdbx_seq_one_letter_code
_entity_poly.pdbx_strand_id
1 'polypeptide(L)'
;SNTAGRIFLETAEILLHFDLKRPSITTIQSLAVLGTVYHAFGQDAAGWLHSGMANRLVLDMGLNLDPGSLVASGRMTAEEAQLRRQVYWSLYCVDKLAAAYTGRVCSML
;
A
#
# COMPACT_ATOMS: atom_id res chain seq x y z
N SER A 1 12.54 -3.76 27.45
CA SER A 1 12.32 -4.35 26.12
C SER A 1 11.07 -3.72 25.52
N ASN A 2 11.22 -2.87 24.51
CA ASN A 2 10.15 -2.01 24.01
C ASN A 2 9.22 -2.76 23.03
N THR A 3 8.40 -3.67 23.56
CA THR A 3 7.53 -4.58 22.79
C THR A 3 6.11 -4.05 22.57
N ALA A 4 5.78 -2.83 23.04
CA ALA A 4 4.42 -2.29 23.01
C ALA A 4 3.78 -2.25 21.61
N GLY A 5 4.57 -2.12 20.54
CA GLY A 5 4.09 -2.13 19.16
C GLY A 5 3.68 -3.50 18.61
N ARG A 6 4.15 -4.62 19.20
CA ARG A 6 3.94 -5.96 18.64
C ARG A 6 2.49 -6.42 18.68
N ILE A 7 1.77 -6.11 19.76
CA ILE A 7 0.36 -6.48 19.88
C ILE A 7 -0.50 -5.79 18.82
N PHE A 8 -0.17 -4.53 18.47
CA PHE A 8 -0.84 -3.80 17.40
C PHE A 8 -0.53 -4.39 16.03
N LEU A 9 0.72 -4.81 15.80
CA LEU A 9 1.12 -5.49 14.58
C LEU A 9 0.36 -6.82 14.41
N GLU A 10 0.35 -7.67 15.44
CA GLU A 10 -0.37 -8.96 15.44
C GLU A 10 -1.87 -8.76 15.19
N THR A 11 -2.47 -7.75 15.83
CA THR A 11 -3.88 -7.41 15.60
C THR A 11 -4.12 -6.93 14.17
N ALA A 12 -3.24 -6.08 13.63
CA ALA A 12 -3.34 -5.56 12.27
C ALA A 12 -3.20 -6.67 11.22
N GLU A 13 -2.31 -7.66 11.44
CA GLU A 13 -2.17 -8.83 10.56
C GLU A 13 -3.47 -9.65 10.49
N ILE A 14 -4.11 -9.89 11.64
CA ILE A 14 -5.38 -10.61 11.71
C ILE A 14 -6.47 -9.86 10.95
N LEU A 15 -6.63 -8.57 11.20
CA LEU A 15 -7.64 -7.74 10.53
C LEU A 15 -7.39 -7.65 9.02
N LEU A 16 -6.12 -7.45 8.62
CA LEU A 16 -5.72 -7.41 7.23
C LEU A 16 -6.08 -8.72 6.50
N HIS A 17 -5.90 -9.87 7.14
CA HIS A 17 -6.26 -11.16 6.54
C HIS A 17 -7.76 -11.23 6.15
N PHE A 18 -8.65 -10.63 6.93
CA PHE A 18 -10.06 -10.54 6.58
C PHE A 18 -10.32 -9.54 5.45
N ASP A 19 -9.67 -8.38 5.51
CA ASP A 19 -9.82 -7.32 4.48
C ASP A 19 -9.34 -7.77 3.10
N LEU A 20 -8.34 -8.64 3.03
CA LEU A 20 -7.82 -9.17 1.76
C LEU A 20 -8.84 -9.99 0.97
N LYS A 21 -9.93 -10.46 1.59
CA LYS A 21 -11.04 -11.13 0.88
C LYS A 21 -11.86 -10.16 0.03
N ARG A 22 -11.92 -8.89 0.42
CA ARG A 22 -12.61 -7.81 -0.31
C ARG A 22 -11.82 -6.51 -0.18
N PRO A 23 -10.69 -6.39 -0.91
CA PRO A 23 -9.77 -5.27 -0.72
C PRO A 23 -10.42 -3.92 -1.00
N SER A 24 -9.97 -2.91 -0.26
CA SER A 24 -10.34 -1.49 -0.43
C SER A 24 -9.09 -0.61 -0.48
N ILE A 25 -9.26 0.70 -0.70
CA ILE A 25 -8.17 1.68 -0.58
C ILE A 25 -7.54 1.61 0.82
N THR A 26 -8.34 1.39 1.86
CA THR A 26 -7.84 1.22 3.23
C THR A 26 -6.97 -0.04 3.34
N THR A 27 -7.34 -1.14 2.69
CA THR A 27 -6.51 -2.36 2.64
C THR A 27 -5.14 -2.09 2.01
N ILE A 28 -5.11 -1.31 0.91
CA ILE A 28 -3.87 -0.86 0.26
C ILE A 28 -3.00 -0.06 1.23
N GLN A 29 -3.60 0.92 1.93
CA GLN A 29 -2.90 1.75 2.90
C GLN A 29 -2.36 0.92 4.08
N SER A 30 -3.16 -0.02 4.61
CA SER A 30 -2.76 -0.94 5.67
C SER A 30 -1.57 -1.80 5.26
N LEU A 31 -1.57 -2.34 4.04
CA LEU A 31 -0.44 -3.09 3.48
C LEU A 31 0.82 -2.22 3.36
N ALA A 32 0.70 -0.97 2.92
CA ALA A 32 1.81 -0.03 2.80
C ALA A 32 2.45 0.28 4.17
N VAL A 33 1.61 0.51 5.18
CA VAL A 33 2.04 0.78 6.55
C VAL A 33 2.70 -0.45 7.17
N LEU A 34 2.07 -1.62 7.07
CA LEU A 34 2.64 -2.88 7.55
C LEU A 34 3.97 -3.21 6.88
N GLY A 35 4.05 -3.04 5.55
CA GLY A 35 5.29 -3.19 4.81
C GLY A 35 6.42 -2.32 5.38
N THR A 36 6.12 -1.06 5.68
CA THR A 36 7.08 -0.13 6.31
C THR A 36 7.49 -0.58 7.71
N VAL A 37 6.56 -1.06 8.53
CA VAL A 37 6.84 -1.59 9.87
C VAL A 37 7.78 -2.80 9.82
N TYR A 38 7.55 -3.73 8.90
CA TYR A 38 8.44 -4.89 8.74
C TYR A 38 9.85 -4.50 8.31
N HIS A 39 10.00 -3.56 7.37
CA HIS A 39 11.31 -3.03 7.02
C HIS A 39 12.00 -2.39 8.24
N ALA A 40 11.26 -1.62 9.07
CA ALA A 40 11.80 -1.03 10.29
C ALA A 40 12.24 -2.08 11.34
N PHE A 41 11.63 -3.26 11.33
CA PHE A 41 12.01 -4.39 12.18
C PHE A 41 13.10 -5.30 11.55
N GLY A 42 13.63 -4.94 10.38
CA GLY A 42 14.61 -5.75 9.65
C GLY A 42 14.04 -7.05 9.05
N GLN A 43 12.72 -7.13 8.92
CA GLN A 43 12.02 -8.27 8.32
C GLN A 43 11.75 -8.01 6.84
N ASP A 44 12.82 -7.82 6.07
CA ASP A 44 12.74 -7.31 4.69
C ASP A 44 11.89 -8.17 3.75
N ALA A 45 11.89 -9.49 3.94
CA ALA A 45 11.06 -10.39 3.13
C ALA A 45 9.56 -10.13 3.37
N ALA A 46 9.16 -9.96 4.63
CA ALA A 46 7.78 -9.64 4.98
C ALA A 46 7.42 -8.23 4.47
N GLY A 47 8.29 -7.25 4.66
CA GLY A 47 8.11 -5.89 4.14
C GLY A 47 7.89 -5.88 2.63
N TRP A 48 8.74 -6.58 1.89
CA TRP A 48 8.66 -6.68 0.43
C TRP A 48 7.36 -7.36 -0.04
N LEU A 49 6.91 -8.44 0.61
CA LEU A 49 5.65 -9.10 0.27
C LEU A 49 4.44 -8.18 0.47
N HIS A 50 4.37 -7.46 1.60
CA HIS A 50 3.27 -6.55 1.90
C HIS A 50 3.22 -5.37 0.93
N SER A 51 4.37 -4.73 0.65
CA SER A 51 4.45 -3.69 -0.38
C SER A 51 4.07 -4.21 -1.76
N GLY A 52 4.50 -5.42 -2.11
CA GLY A 52 4.14 -6.07 -3.37
C GLY A 52 2.64 -6.36 -3.51
N MET A 53 1.95 -6.70 -2.42
CA MET A 53 0.49 -6.85 -2.41
C MET A 53 -0.22 -5.50 -2.59
N ALA A 54 0.24 -4.46 -1.88
CA ALA A 54 -0.29 -3.10 -2.02
C ALA A 54 -0.18 -2.64 -3.48
N ASN A 55 0.99 -2.82 -4.10
CA ASN A 55 1.25 -2.43 -5.47
C ASN A 55 0.31 -3.12 -6.47
N ARG A 56 0.08 -4.43 -6.30
CA ARG A 56 -0.85 -5.19 -7.15
C ARG A 56 -2.29 -4.69 -7.01
N LEU A 57 -2.74 -4.41 -5.79
CA LEU A 57 -4.10 -3.91 -5.56
C LEU A 57 -4.32 -2.49 -6.09
N VAL A 58 -3.30 -1.62 -6.02
CA VAL A 58 -3.36 -0.29 -6.65
C VAL A 58 -3.61 -0.38 -8.15
N LEU A 59 -2.91 -1.29 -8.83
CA LEU A 59 -3.07 -1.52 -10.27
C LEU A 59 -4.42 -2.17 -10.59
N ASP A 60 -4.82 -3.19 -9.82
CA ASP A 60 -6.11 -3.88 -9.96
C ASP A 60 -7.30 -2.90 -9.86
N MET A 61 -7.23 -1.96 -8.91
CA MET A 61 -8.26 -0.93 -8.73
C MET A 61 -8.13 0.27 -9.68
N GLY A 62 -7.14 0.27 -10.58
CA GLY A 62 -6.93 1.32 -11.59
C GLY A 62 -6.49 2.67 -11.03
N LEU A 63 -5.84 2.70 -9.85
CA LEU A 63 -5.37 3.96 -9.23
C LEU A 63 -4.22 4.62 -10.02
N ASN A 64 -3.57 3.86 -10.92
CA ASN A 64 -2.53 4.34 -11.84
C ASN A 64 -3.11 5.07 -13.07
N LEU A 65 -4.42 5.00 -13.29
CA LEU A 65 -5.08 5.61 -14.44
C LEU A 65 -5.46 7.07 -14.12
N ASP A 66 -5.54 7.90 -15.16
CA ASP A 66 -6.05 9.27 -15.01
C ASP A 66 -7.57 9.24 -14.68
N PRO A 67 -8.00 9.76 -13.50
CA PRO A 67 -9.40 9.80 -13.14
C PRO A 67 -10.17 10.95 -13.81
N GLY A 68 -9.54 11.77 -14.66
CA GLY A 68 -10.14 12.97 -15.25
C GLY A 68 -11.51 12.75 -15.91
N SER A 69 -11.69 11.64 -16.65
CA SER A 69 -12.97 11.30 -17.28
C SER A 69 -14.06 10.92 -16.27
N LEU A 70 -13.69 10.28 -15.16
CA LEU A 70 -14.62 9.91 -14.07
C LEU A 70 -15.06 11.14 -13.28
N VAL A 71 -14.13 12.08 -13.05
CA VAL A 71 -14.45 13.37 -12.43
C VAL A 71 -15.35 14.20 -13.32
N ALA A 72 -15.01 14.33 -14.61
CA ALA A 72 -15.80 15.11 -15.58
C ALA A 72 -17.22 14.56 -15.77
N SER A 73 -17.40 13.24 -15.68
CA SER A 73 -18.72 12.58 -15.76
C SER A 73 -19.50 12.57 -14.44
N GLY A 74 -18.96 13.15 -13.36
CA GLY A 74 -19.60 13.17 -12.04
C GLY A 74 -19.64 11.80 -11.33
N ARG A 75 -18.93 10.80 -11.87
CA ARG A 75 -18.87 9.43 -11.32
C ARG A 75 -17.85 9.28 -10.19
N MET A 76 -17.00 10.29 -9.99
CA MET A 76 -15.99 10.36 -8.95
C MET A 76 -15.85 11.80 -8.48
N THR A 77 -15.71 12.03 -7.18
CA THR A 77 -15.44 13.37 -6.65
C THR A 77 -13.98 13.78 -6.88
N ALA A 78 -13.70 15.08 -6.94
CA ALA A 78 -12.33 15.57 -7.05
C ALA A 78 -11.46 15.13 -5.85
N GLU A 79 -12.06 15.03 -4.67
CA GLU A 79 -11.43 14.57 -3.43
C GLU A 79 -11.02 13.10 -3.53
N GLU A 80 -11.91 12.23 -4.00
CA GLU A 80 -11.61 10.81 -4.21
C GLU A 80 -10.51 10.63 -5.27
N ALA A 81 -10.58 11.39 -6.37
CA ALA A 81 -9.56 11.38 -7.40
C ALA A 81 -8.18 11.78 -6.84
N GLN A 82 -8.15 12.78 -5.95
CA GLN A 82 -6.91 13.21 -5.30
C GLN A 82 -6.38 12.16 -4.33
N LEU A 83 -7.24 11.54 -3.53
CA LEU A 83 -6.87 10.45 -2.62
C LEU A 83 -6.24 9.28 -3.40
N ARG A 84 -6.89 8.86 -4.49
CA ARG A 84 -6.40 7.77 -5.37
C ARG A 84 -5.02 8.07 -5.93
N ARG A 85 -4.81 9.29 -6.46
CA ARG A 85 -3.50 9.76 -6.95
C ARG A 85 -2.45 9.77 -5.83
N GLN A 86 -2.81 10.26 -4.64
CA GLN A 86 -1.89 10.31 -3.50
C GLN A 86 -1.44 8.91 -3.08
N VAL A 87 -2.37 7.94 -3.02
CA VAL A 87 -2.05 6.55 -2.67
C VAL A 87 -1.12 5.92 -3.72
N TYR A 88 -1.41 6.11 -5.01
CA TYR A 88 -0.55 5.62 -6.10
C TYR A 88 0.89 6.16 -5.97
N TRP A 89 1.04 7.49 -5.90
CA TRP A 89 2.37 8.11 -5.84
C TRP A 89 3.13 7.81 -4.55
N SER A 90 2.42 7.64 -3.43
CA SER A 90 3.05 7.23 -2.18
C SER A 90 3.65 5.83 -2.30
N LEU A 91 2.91 4.89 -2.88
CA LEU A 91 3.39 3.52 -3.08
C LEU A 91 4.51 3.45 -4.13
N TYR A 92 4.44 4.27 -5.18
CA TYR A 92 5.55 4.42 -6.13
C TYR A 92 6.85 4.82 -5.42
N CYS A 93 6.81 5.86 -4.59
CA CYS A 93 7.97 6.30 -3.82
C CYS A 93 8.47 5.22 -2.85
N VAL A 94 7.57 4.55 -2.14
CA VAL A 94 7.93 3.46 -1.20
C VAL A 94 8.59 2.30 -1.95
N ASP A 95 8.11 1.91 -3.12
CA ASP A 95 8.70 0.85 -3.94
C ASP A 95 10.13 1.19 -4.39
N LYS A 96 10.37 2.43 -4.82
CA LYS A 96 11.73 2.88 -5.19
C LYS A 96 12.67 2.91 -3.98
N LEU A 97 12.20 3.40 -2.83
CA LEU A 97 13.00 3.43 -1.60
C LEU A 97 13.31 2.03 -1.09
N ALA A 98 12.33 1.13 -1.09
CA ALA A 98 12.51 -0.27 -0.67
C ALA A 98 13.46 -1.02 -1.62
N ALA A 99 13.37 -0.79 -2.92
CA ALA A 99 14.30 -1.33 -3.92
C ALA A 99 15.73 -0.84 -3.67
N ALA A 100 15.93 0.46 -3.45
CA ALA A 100 17.23 1.04 -3.15
C ALA A 100 17.82 0.51 -1.83
N TYR A 101 16.99 0.36 -0.79
CA TYR A 101 17.39 -0.17 0.51
C TYR A 101 17.78 -1.65 0.46
N THR A 102 16.98 -2.48 -0.21
CA THR A 102 17.15 -3.94 -0.20
C THR A 102 18.00 -4.49 -1.35
N GLY A 103 18.32 -3.67 -2.34
CA GLY A 103 18.98 -4.10 -3.59
C GLY A 103 18.07 -4.91 -4.52
N ARG A 104 16.76 -4.97 -4.25
CA ARG A 104 15.76 -5.66 -5.09
C ARG A 104 15.28 -4.78 -6.24
N VAL A 105 14.64 -5.38 -7.24
CA VAL A 105 14.00 -4.65 -8.35
C VAL A 105 12.73 -3.92 -7.89
N CYS A 106 12.46 -2.78 -8.53
CA CYS A 106 11.20 -2.07 -8.36
C CYS A 106 10.04 -2.91 -8.93
N SER A 107 8.91 -2.93 -8.22
CA SER A 107 7.70 -3.60 -8.67
C SER A 107 6.77 -2.66 -9.45
N MET A 108 6.85 -1.35 -9.20
CA MET A 108 6.14 -0.33 -9.96
C MET A 108 7.05 0.26 -11.03
N LEU A 109 6.53 0.34 -12.25
CA LEU A 109 7.19 0.98 -13.39
C LEU A 109 6.98 2.50 -13.35
#